data_AF-A0A917JSG9-F1
#
_entry.id   AF-A0A917JSG9-F1
#
_cell.length_a   1.000
_cell.length_b   1.000
_cell.length_c   1.000
_cell.angle_alpha   90.00
_cell.angle_beta   90.00
_cell.angle_gamma   90.00
#
_symmetry.space_group_name_H-M   'P 1'
#
loop_
_entity.id
_entity.type
_entity.pdbx_description
1 polymer ?
#
loop_
_entity_poly.entity_id
_entity_poly.type
_entity_poly.pdbx_seq_one_letter_code
_entity_poly.pdbx_strand_id
1 'polypeptide(L)'
;MSDTLNSRIPALRLLTPPVSRTPPLWRISRIAPMLGSVERVVLHVDLDQFIVAVELLRHPELRGRPVLVGGSGDPTQRGVVAGASYEARRFGVRSGTPLRTAAARCPEAVFLPADRETYLAASEDVMAALREVGGIVEVAGWDEAFMLVDTDDAERTARFVQQHVRERTALACSVGIGDNKLRAKLASGLAKPAGVFRLDVSNWVEVMADRPTDALWGVGAKTAKKLATRGIATVGELAATPMADLAGEFGPNIGPWLVALAHGYDSTPVTDEPYQARSHGREVTFQRDLHDVAAVRAEIARLSRTVADDLAADDGPGPPRGGHGAGLAVRHPHARRLPAGADPRRGGHRGRCPHRARPLSAGPPGAAGGGARGDRPLRGSEVSPGPPCQPGCTSARNLSCPRTPSS
;
A
#
# COMPACT_ATOMS: atom_id res chain seq x y z
N MET A 1 -46.19 -37.22 -76.23
CA MET A 1 -44.93 -36.44 -76.27
C MET A 1 -45.25 -35.15 -77.02
N SER A 2 -44.81 -34.01 -76.48
CA SER A 2 -45.17 -32.63 -76.85
C SER A 2 -46.27 -31.99 -76.00
N ASP A 3 -45.87 -30.84 -75.44
CA ASP A 3 -46.60 -29.59 -75.24
C ASP A 3 -47.91 -29.55 -74.46
N THR A 4 -47.86 -28.89 -73.30
CA THR A 4 -48.89 -27.90 -72.93
C THR A 4 -48.30 -26.80 -72.07
N LEU A 5 -48.23 -25.61 -72.67
CA LEU A 5 -48.20 -24.30 -72.01
C LEU A 5 -49.53 -24.03 -71.28
N ASN A 6 -49.48 -23.34 -70.14
CA ASN A 6 -50.54 -22.38 -69.76
C ASN A 6 -49.94 -21.33 -68.78
N SER A 7 -49.56 -20.14 -69.25
CA SER A 7 -50.35 -18.89 -69.32
C SER A 7 -50.59 -18.18 -67.96
N ARG A 8 -49.93 -17.02 -67.73
CA ARG A 8 -50.52 -15.65 -67.68
C ARG A 8 -49.80 -14.64 -66.71
N ILE A 9 -49.16 -13.61 -67.30
CA ILE A 9 -49.28 -12.12 -67.09
C ILE A 9 -48.94 -11.50 -65.68
N PRO A 10 -48.37 -10.26 -65.52
CA PRO A 10 -47.17 -9.61 -66.07
C PRO A 10 -46.26 -8.96 -64.98
N ALA A 11 -45.13 -8.38 -65.39
CA ALA A 11 -44.21 -7.61 -64.55
C ALA A 11 -44.65 -6.16 -64.29
N LEU A 12 -44.34 -5.58 -63.11
CA LEU A 12 -44.07 -4.14 -62.97
C LEU A 12 -43.25 -3.78 -61.71
N ARG A 13 -42.04 -3.25 -61.96
CA ARG A 13 -41.20 -2.33 -61.16
C ARG A 13 -41.14 -2.47 -59.62
N LEU A 14 -39.99 -2.93 -59.13
CA LEU A 14 -39.48 -2.61 -57.79
C LEU A 14 -38.97 -1.16 -57.75
N LEU A 15 -39.56 -0.35 -56.87
CA LEU A 15 -39.03 0.92 -56.38
C LEU A 15 -38.85 0.76 -54.86
N THR A 16 -37.61 0.80 -54.38
CA THR A 16 -37.30 1.16 -52.98
C THR A 16 -37.40 2.68 -52.86
N PRO A 17 -37.96 3.29 -51.78
CA PRO A 17 -37.28 3.45 -50.47
C PRO A 17 -38.28 3.66 -49.28
N PRO A 18 -37.97 4.31 -48.12
CA PRO A 18 -36.77 4.36 -47.26
C PRO A 18 -37.02 3.90 -45.80
N VAL A 19 -35.94 3.83 -45.03
CA VAL A 19 -35.85 3.62 -43.58
C VAL A 19 -36.32 4.85 -42.77
N SER A 20 -37.09 4.65 -41.69
CA SER A 20 -37.06 5.56 -40.52
C SER A 20 -37.42 4.84 -39.21
N ARG A 21 -36.70 5.19 -38.14
CA ARG A 21 -36.78 4.67 -36.77
C ARG A 21 -37.78 5.48 -35.93
N THR A 22 -38.61 4.82 -35.15
CA THR A 22 -39.09 5.24 -33.80
C THR A 22 -39.96 4.14 -33.17
N PRO A 23 -39.74 3.74 -31.90
CA PRO A 23 -40.78 3.13 -31.09
C PRO A 23 -41.51 4.18 -30.22
N PRO A 24 -42.74 3.88 -29.74
CA PRO A 24 -43.73 4.91 -29.41
C PRO A 24 -43.63 5.47 -27.99
N LEU A 25 -44.00 6.74 -27.88
CA LEU A 25 -44.30 7.46 -26.63
C LEU A 25 -45.74 7.15 -26.20
N TRP A 26 -45.94 6.34 -25.16
CA TRP A 26 -47.07 6.50 -24.25
C TRP A 26 -46.84 5.72 -22.94
N ARG A 27 -47.17 6.39 -21.83
CA ARG A 27 -47.09 5.98 -20.40
C ARG A 27 -45.75 6.17 -19.66
N ILE A 28 -45.35 7.43 -19.53
CA ILE A 28 -44.92 7.93 -18.22
C ILE A 28 -45.72 9.19 -17.91
N SER A 29 -46.74 9.04 -17.07
CA SER A 29 -47.34 10.15 -16.36
C SER A 29 -47.52 9.74 -14.92
N ARG A 30 -46.84 10.50 -14.06
CA ARG A 30 -47.09 10.69 -12.62
C ARG A 30 -46.80 9.49 -11.70
N ILE A 31 -45.54 9.38 -11.33
CA ILE A 31 -45.17 9.11 -9.92
C ILE A 31 -44.27 10.28 -9.53
N ALA A 32 -44.64 10.98 -8.46
CA ALA A 32 -43.83 12.05 -7.86
C ALA A 32 -42.43 11.53 -7.51
N PRO A 33 -41.38 12.36 -7.47
CA PRO A 33 -40.09 11.91 -6.97
C PRO A 33 -40.26 11.57 -5.48
N MET A 34 -40.25 10.28 -5.14
CA MET A 34 -39.72 9.87 -3.86
C MET A 34 -38.24 10.22 -3.91
N LEU A 35 -37.90 11.42 -3.41
CA LEU A 35 -36.54 11.88 -3.27
C LEU A 35 -35.83 10.95 -2.25
N GLY A 36 -35.33 9.81 -2.73
CA GLY A 36 -34.18 9.20 -2.09
C GLY A 36 -33.07 10.24 -2.11
N SER A 37 -32.56 10.60 -0.93
CA SER A 37 -31.38 11.46 -0.85
C SER A 37 -30.24 10.73 -1.52
N VAL A 38 -29.75 11.25 -2.65
CA VAL A 38 -28.51 10.76 -3.26
C VAL A 38 -27.39 10.97 -2.24
N GLU A 39 -26.86 9.88 -1.70
CA GLU A 39 -25.73 9.84 -0.80
C GLU A 39 -24.44 9.68 -1.63
N ARG A 40 -23.40 10.41 -1.23
CA ARG A 40 -22.04 10.20 -1.75
C ARG A 40 -21.30 9.28 -0.78
N VAL A 41 -20.93 8.09 -1.24
CA VAL A 41 -20.23 7.09 -0.43
C VAL A 41 -18.89 6.69 -1.03
N VAL A 42 -17.98 6.27 -0.15
CA VAL A 42 -16.74 5.58 -0.53
C VAL A 42 -16.96 4.08 -0.36
N LEU A 43 -16.84 3.34 -1.45
CA LEU A 43 -16.74 1.89 -1.42
C LEU A 43 -15.26 1.50 -1.40
N HIS A 44 -14.91 0.50 -0.60
CA HIS A 44 -13.63 -0.18 -0.71
C HIS A 44 -13.89 -1.63 -1.13
N VAL A 45 -13.40 -2.00 -2.30
CA VAL A 45 -13.54 -3.35 -2.87
C VAL A 45 -12.22 -4.08 -2.66
N ASP A 46 -12.28 -5.24 -2.02
CA ASP A 46 -11.10 -6.06 -1.70
C ASP A 46 -11.35 -7.52 -2.14
N LEU A 47 -10.51 -8.05 -3.03
CA LEU A 47 -10.67 -9.41 -3.53
C LEU A 47 -10.35 -10.45 -2.45
N ASP A 48 -11.28 -11.38 -2.25
CA ASP A 48 -11.15 -12.40 -1.23
C ASP A 48 -10.05 -13.38 -1.61
N GLN A 49 -9.05 -13.51 -0.73
CA GLN A 49 -7.92 -14.44 -0.89
C GLN A 49 -7.30 -14.40 -2.31
N PHE A 50 -7.23 -13.21 -2.92
CA PHE A 50 -6.99 -12.97 -4.34
C PHE A 50 -6.05 -13.95 -5.05
N ILE A 51 -4.78 -13.99 -4.65
CA ILE A 51 -3.76 -14.86 -5.27
C ILE A 51 -4.21 -16.33 -5.26
N VAL A 52 -4.81 -16.79 -4.15
CA VAL A 52 -5.32 -18.16 -4.06
C VAL A 52 -6.60 -18.33 -4.88
N ALA A 53 -7.49 -17.34 -4.89
CA ALA A 53 -8.70 -17.39 -5.70
C ALA A 53 -8.39 -17.55 -7.19
N VAL A 54 -7.38 -16.84 -7.71
CA VAL A 54 -6.89 -16.98 -9.08
C VAL A 54 -6.37 -18.41 -9.34
N GLU A 55 -5.58 -18.96 -8.42
CA GLU A 55 -5.11 -20.34 -8.53
C GLU A 55 -6.27 -21.36 -8.46
N LEU A 56 -7.30 -21.13 -7.65
CA LEU A 56 -8.49 -21.99 -7.57
C LEU A 56 -9.40 -21.92 -8.81
N LEU A 57 -9.22 -20.93 -9.69
CA LEU A 57 -9.84 -20.93 -11.01
C LEU A 57 -9.10 -21.87 -11.96
N ARG A 58 -7.76 -21.93 -11.87
CA ARG A 58 -6.90 -22.83 -12.66
C ARG A 58 -6.91 -24.27 -12.15
N HIS A 59 -7.09 -24.43 -10.85
CA HIS A 59 -7.03 -25.69 -10.10
C HIS A 59 -8.32 -25.91 -9.30
N PRO A 60 -9.47 -26.12 -9.97
CA PRO A 60 -10.77 -26.28 -9.30
C PRO A 60 -10.82 -27.47 -8.33
N GLU A 61 -9.98 -28.49 -8.53
CA GLU A 61 -9.81 -29.66 -7.67
C GLU A 61 -9.24 -29.33 -6.28
N LEU A 62 -8.68 -28.14 -6.09
CA LEU A 62 -8.11 -27.69 -4.82
C LEU A 62 -9.11 -26.94 -3.93
N ARG A 63 -10.34 -26.72 -4.39
CA ARG A 63 -11.37 -26.02 -3.60
C ARG A 63 -11.69 -26.78 -2.32
N GLY A 64 -11.80 -26.05 -1.21
CA GLY A 64 -12.02 -26.61 0.12
C GLY A 64 -10.77 -27.23 0.76
N ARG A 65 -9.60 -27.16 0.11
CA ARG A 65 -8.32 -27.60 0.67
C ARG A 65 -7.51 -26.41 1.17
N PRO A 66 -6.64 -26.59 2.17
CA PRO A 66 -5.65 -25.58 2.53
C PRO A 66 -4.65 -25.40 1.39
N VAL A 67 -4.77 -24.29 0.67
CA VAL A 67 -3.84 -23.87 -0.39
C VAL A 67 -3.01 -22.68 0.08
N LEU A 68 -1.72 -22.73 -0.23
CA LEU A 68 -0.74 -21.68 0.01
C LEU A 68 0.01 -21.39 -1.29
N VAL A 69 0.20 -20.12 -1.60
CA VAL A 69 0.96 -19.67 -2.77
C VAL A 69 2.17 -18.90 -2.30
N GLY A 70 3.36 -19.23 -2.79
CA GLY A 70 4.57 -18.48 -2.44
C GLY A 70 5.86 -19.08 -2.98
N GLY A 71 6.82 -18.20 -3.31
CA GLY A 71 8.11 -18.62 -3.86
C GLY A 71 7.94 -19.52 -5.09
N SER A 72 8.74 -20.59 -5.14
CA SER A 72 8.70 -21.64 -6.17
C SER A 72 7.67 -22.75 -5.88
N GLY A 73 6.87 -22.63 -4.82
CA GLY A 73 5.99 -23.70 -4.34
C GLY A 73 6.70 -24.76 -3.49
N ASP A 74 8.02 -24.67 -3.31
CA ASP A 74 8.79 -25.56 -2.43
C ASP A 74 8.84 -24.99 -0.99
N PRO A 75 8.16 -25.62 -0.01
CA PRO A 75 8.12 -25.10 1.35
C PRO A 75 9.45 -25.19 2.10
N THR A 76 10.43 -25.92 1.56
CA THR A 76 11.78 -26.04 2.16
C THR A 76 12.68 -24.84 1.83
N GLN A 77 12.31 -24.01 0.85
CA GLN A 77 13.10 -22.86 0.43
C GLN A 77 12.87 -21.63 1.31
N ARG A 78 13.84 -20.71 1.32
CA ARG A 78 13.63 -19.38 1.89
C ARG A 78 12.58 -18.67 1.06
N GLY A 79 11.56 -18.15 1.73
CA GLY A 79 10.46 -17.48 1.08
C GLY A 79 9.35 -17.26 2.09
N VAL A 80 8.35 -16.51 1.66
CA VAL A 80 7.14 -16.27 2.42
C VAL A 80 5.94 -16.67 1.60
N VAL A 81 4.87 -17.03 2.30
CA VAL A 81 3.54 -17.16 1.72
C VAL A 81 3.14 -15.79 1.16
N ALA A 82 2.82 -15.75 -0.13
CA ALA A 82 2.25 -14.58 -0.81
C ALA A 82 0.73 -14.54 -0.59
N GLY A 83 0.06 -15.69 -0.75
CA GLY A 83 -1.39 -15.83 -0.56
C GLY A 83 -1.72 -17.09 0.25
N ALA A 84 -2.75 -17.01 1.10
CA ALA A 84 -3.24 -18.14 1.88
C ALA A 84 -4.77 -18.25 1.78
N SER A 85 -5.23 -19.48 1.54
CA SER A 85 -6.64 -19.85 1.54
C SER A 85 -7.29 -19.62 2.91
N TYR A 86 -8.61 -19.45 2.97
CA TYR A 86 -9.32 -19.38 4.25
C TYR A 86 -9.12 -20.65 5.09
N GLU A 87 -9.07 -21.81 4.46
CA GLU A 87 -8.77 -23.10 5.06
C GLU A 87 -7.39 -23.09 5.74
N ALA A 88 -6.35 -22.62 5.05
CA ALA A 88 -5.01 -22.52 5.62
C ALA A 88 -4.89 -21.45 6.72
N ARG A 89 -5.67 -20.36 6.64
CA ARG A 89 -5.68 -19.29 7.66
C ARG A 89 -6.14 -19.79 9.03
N ARG A 90 -6.96 -20.85 9.10
CA ARG A 90 -7.38 -21.50 10.36
C ARG A 90 -6.19 -22.04 11.16
N PHE A 91 -5.09 -22.37 10.49
CA PHE A 91 -3.83 -22.81 11.09
C PHE A 91 -2.89 -21.64 11.45
N GLY A 92 -3.38 -20.40 11.39
CA GLY A 92 -2.60 -19.21 11.68
C GLY A 92 -1.55 -18.89 10.61
N VAL A 93 -1.69 -19.42 9.40
CA VAL A 93 -0.84 -19.09 8.25
C VAL A 93 -1.46 -17.90 7.49
N ARG A 94 -0.66 -16.87 7.23
CA ARG A 94 -1.08 -15.67 6.49
C ARG A 94 0.02 -15.22 5.53
N SER A 95 -0.28 -14.25 4.66
CA SER A 95 0.74 -13.60 3.84
C SER A 95 1.90 -13.08 4.72
N GLY A 96 3.13 -13.21 4.25
CA GLY A 96 4.35 -12.92 4.99
C GLY A 96 4.82 -14.02 5.96
N THR A 97 4.04 -15.07 6.19
CA THR A 97 4.50 -16.24 6.99
C THR A 97 5.63 -16.96 6.24
N PRO A 98 6.78 -17.26 6.87
CA PRO A 98 7.83 -18.05 6.22
C PRO A 98 7.32 -19.41 5.75
N LEU A 99 7.71 -19.85 4.56
CA LEU A 99 7.19 -21.09 3.94
C LEU A 99 7.40 -22.33 4.84
N ARG A 100 8.58 -22.48 5.43
CA ARG A 100 8.87 -23.56 6.39
C ARG A 100 7.96 -23.52 7.62
N THR A 101 7.69 -22.33 8.14
CA THR A 101 6.78 -22.15 9.28
C THR A 101 5.35 -22.49 8.88
N ALA A 102 4.94 -22.13 7.66
CA ALA A 102 3.62 -22.46 7.15
C ALA A 102 3.44 -23.98 7.00
N ALA A 103 4.44 -24.68 6.43
CA ALA A 103 4.42 -26.14 6.28
C ALA A 103 4.40 -26.87 7.62
N ALA A 104 5.10 -26.34 8.64
CA ALA A 104 5.04 -26.89 9.99
C ALA A 104 3.66 -26.70 10.65
N ARG A 105 2.96 -25.59 10.36
CA ARG A 105 1.64 -25.28 10.92
C ARG A 105 0.49 -26.00 10.21
N CYS A 106 0.61 -26.23 8.91
CA CYS A 106 -0.41 -26.91 8.09
C CYS A 106 0.29 -27.92 7.16
N PRO A 107 0.66 -29.11 7.68
CA PRO A 107 1.38 -30.13 6.92
C PRO A 107 0.63 -30.68 5.70
N GLU A 108 -0.70 -30.57 5.69
CA GLU A 108 -1.58 -31.01 4.62
C GLU A 108 -1.77 -29.95 3.51
N ALA A 109 -1.18 -28.76 3.68
CA ALA A 109 -1.33 -27.68 2.72
C ALA A 109 -0.71 -28.01 1.36
N VAL A 110 -1.41 -27.61 0.30
CA VAL A 110 -0.88 -27.62 -1.06
C VAL A 110 -0.14 -26.31 -1.29
N PHE A 111 1.14 -26.40 -1.64
CA PHE A 111 1.98 -25.26 -1.98
C PHE A 111 2.04 -25.09 -3.49
N LEU A 112 1.72 -23.90 -3.97
CA LEU A 112 1.80 -23.51 -5.37
C LEU A 112 2.85 -22.40 -5.56
N PRO A 113 3.56 -22.38 -6.71
CA PRO A 113 4.47 -21.29 -7.06
C PRO A 113 3.71 -19.97 -7.23
N ALA A 114 4.38 -18.85 -6.95
CA ALA A 114 3.83 -17.53 -7.24
C ALA A 114 3.98 -17.20 -8.74
N ASP A 115 2.88 -16.84 -9.38
CA ASP A 115 2.80 -16.49 -10.79
C ASP A 115 2.31 -15.04 -10.95
N ARG A 116 3.25 -14.10 -10.84
CA ARG A 116 2.95 -12.66 -10.78
C ARG A 116 2.21 -12.16 -12.03
N GLU A 117 2.57 -12.65 -13.22
CA GLU A 117 2.00 -12.19 -14.48
C GLU A 117 0.51 -12.54 -14.55
N THR A 118 0.15 -13.77 -14.17
CA THR A 118 -1.24 -14.22 -14.08
C THR A 118 -2.03 -13.37 -13.06
N TYR A 119 -1.44 -13.01 -11.92
CA TYR A 119 -2.11 -12.18 -10.92
C TYR A 119 -2.31 -10.73 -11.40
N LEU A 120 -1.36 -10.18 -12.16
CA LEU A 120 -1.50 -8.85 -12.75
C LEU A 120 -2.61 -8.83 -13.82
N ALA A 121 -2.68 -9.83 -14.68
CA ALA A 121 -3.75 -9.94 -15.67
C ALA A 121 -5.14 -10.03 -14.99
N ALA A 122 -5.28 -10.89 -13.97
CA ALA A 122 -6.53 -10.99 -13.21
C ALA A 122 -6.89 -9.69 -12.48
N SER A 123 -5.89 -8.97 -11.95
CA SER A 123 -6.08 -7.63 -11.36
C SER A 123 -6.62 -6.66 -12.41
N GLU A 124 -6.02 -6.61 -13.60
CA GLU A 124 -6.45 -5.71 -14.68
C GLU A 124 -7.91 -5.96 -15.07
N ASP A 125 -8.33 -7.23 -15.19
CA ASP A 125 -9.71 -7.60 -15.48
C ASP A 125 -10.70 -7.13 -14.39
N VAL A 126 -10.33 -7.27 -13.12
CA VAL A 126 -11.15 -6.77 -12.00
C VAL A 126 -11.24 -5.25 -12.03
N MET A 127 -10.11 -4.55 -12.19
CA MET A 127 -10.10 -3.09 -12.22
C MET A 127 -10.87 -2.54 -13.43
N ALA A 128 -10.84 -3.24 -14.57
CA ALA A 128 -11.68 -2.92 -15.72
C ALA A 128 -13.17 -3.08 -15.38
N ALA A 129 -13.57 -4.19 -14.75
CA ALA A 129 -14.94 -4.40 -14.31
C ALA A 129 -15.42 -3.32 -13.34
N LEU A 130 -14.59 -2.88 -12.40
CA LEU A 130 -14.94 -1.80 -11.46
C LEU A 130 -15.18 -0.46 -12.17
N ARG A 131 -14.36 -0.12 -13.18
CA ARG A 131 -14.53 1.12 -13.95
C ARG A 131 -15.83 1.16 -14.76
N GLU A 132 -16.35 -0.01 -15.18
CA GLU A 132 -17.62 -0.10 -15.90
C GLU A 132 -18.84 0.23 -15.03
N VAL A 133 -18.74 0.07 -13.71
CA VAL A 133 -19.83 0.42 -12.77
C VAL A 133 -20.08 1.93 -12.75
N GLY A 134 -19.04 2.74 -13.01
CA GLY A 134 -19.07 4.20 -12.92
C GLY A 134 -18.64 4.74 -11.55
N GLY A 135 -18.55 6.07 -11.47
CA GLY A 135 -17.91 6.76 -10.35
C GLY A 135 -16.41 6.93 -10.52
N ILE A 136 -15.74 7.46 -9.50
CA ILE A 136 -14.27 7.60 -9.49
C ILE A 136 -13.69 6.31 -8.92
N VAL A 137 -12.75 5.68 -9.63
CA VAL A 137 -12.08 4.46 -9.19
C VAL A 137 -10.59 4.73 -8.95
N GLU A 138 -10.17 4.61 -7.70
CA GLU A 138 -8.77 4.67 -7.30
C GLU A 138 -8.23 3.26 -7.05
N VAL A 139 -7.30 2.80 -7.88
CA VAL A 139 -6.63 1.51 -7.68
C VAL A 139 -5.62 1.65 -6.54
N ALA A 140 -5.90 1.02 -5.39
CA ALA A 140 -5.05 1.09 -4.20
C ALA A 140 -3.97 -0.02 -4.19
N GLY A 141 -4.25 -1.13 -4.86
CA GLY A 141 -3.34 -2.26 -5.04
C GLY A 141 -3.83 -3.16 -6.16
N TRP A 142 -3.12 -4.25 -6.40
CA TRP A 142 -3.52 -5.27 -7.39
C TRP A 142 -4.79 -6.06 -7.03
N ASP A 143 -5.26 -6.00 -5.79
CA ASP A 143 -6.43 -6.74 -5.32
C ASP A 143 -7.47 -5.85 -4.65
N GLU A 144 -7.28 -4.53 -4.71
CA GLU A 144 -8.12 -3.58 -4.01
C GLU A 144 -8.22 -2.22 -4.70
N ALA A 145 -9.41 -1.61 -4.58
CA ALA A 145 -9.68 -0.27 -5.08
C ALA A 145 -10.69 0.46 -4.19
N PHE A 146 -10.58 1.79 -4.16
CA PHE A 146 -11.62 2.66 -3.64
C PHE A 146 -12.50 3.14 -4.79
N MET A 147 -13.80 3.25 -4.55
CA MET A 147 -14.75 3.86 -5.48
C MET A 147 -15.50 4.99 -4.77
N LEU A 148 -15.59 6.16 -5.40
CA LEU A 148 -16.49 7.22 -4.95
C LEU A 148 -17.72 7.22 -5.85
N VAL A 149 -18.88 6.99 -5.25
CA VAL A 149 -20.15 6.84 -5.98
C VAL A 149 -21.24 7.70 -5.34
N ASP A 150 -22.06 8.31 -6.21
CA ASP A 150 -23.31 8.96 -5.82
C ASP A 150 -24.44 7.95 -6.05
N THR A 151 -25.19 7.61 -5.00
CA THR A 151 -26.20 6.53 -5.03
C THR A 151 -27.40 6.82 -4.13
N ASP A 152 -28.56 6.27 -4.46
CA ASP A 152 -29.76 6.30 -3.61
C ASP A 152 -29.81 5.15 -2.58
N ASP A 153 -29.00 4.10 -2.76
CA ASP A 153 -28.96 2.90 -1.92
C ASP A 153 -27.54 2.29 -1.96
N ALA A 154 -26.71 2.65 -0.97
CA ALA A 154 -25.31 2.27 -0.91
C ALA A 154 -25.11 0.74 -0.80
N GLU A 155 -25.95 0.07 -0.01
CA GLU A 155 -25.93 -1.38 0.16
C GLU A 155 -26.25 -2.11 -1.14
N ARG A 156 -27.25 -1.63 -1.90
CA ARG A 156 -27.56 -2.18 -3.21
C ARG A 156 -26.44 -1.95 -4.21
N THR A 157 -25.85 -0.76 -4.25
CA THR A 157 -24.70 -0.48 -5.11
C THR A 157 -23.51 -1.37 -4.79
N ALA A 158 -23.19 -1.58 -3.50
CA ALA A 158 -22.11 -2.47 -3.08
C ALA A 158 -22.34 -3.93 -3.50
N ARG A 159 -23.58 -4.43 -3.37
CA ARG A 159 -23.95 -5.78 -3.86
C ARG A 159 -23.89 -5.89 -5.38
N PHE A 160 -24.29 -4.84 -6.09
CA PHE A 160 -24.16 -4.78 -7.54
C PHE A 160 -22.69 -4.84 -7.98
N VAL A 161 -21.81 -4.06 -7.36
CA VAL A 161 -20.36 -4.11 -7.61
C VAL A 161 -19.82 -5.53 -7.39
N GLN A 162 -20.17 -6.16 -6.28
CA GLN A 162 -19.75 -7.52 -5.97
C GLN A 162 -20.21 -8.52 -7.05
N GLN A 163 -21.48 -8.45 -7.46
CA GLN A 163 -22.04 -9.31 -8.49
C GLN A 163 -21.37 -9.07 -9.85
N HIS A 164 -21.17 -7.81 -10.23
CA HIS A 164 -20.54 -7.44 -11.51
C HIS A 164 -19.10 -7.96 -11.60
N VAL A 165 -18.29 -7.78 -10.55
CA VAL A 165 -16.94 -8.35 -10.47
C VAL A 165 -16.99 -9.88 -10.60
N ARG A 166 -17.91 -10.53 -9.89
CA ARG A 166 -18.07 -11.99 -9.92
C ARG A 166 -18.45 -12.51 -11.30
N GLU A 167 -19.37 -11.85 -11.98
CA GLU A 167 -19.82 -12.23 -13.33
C GLU A 167 -18.72 -12.04 -14.37
N ARG A 168 -17.92 -10.98 -14.26
CA ARG A 168 -16.84 -10.68 -15.20
C ARG A 168 -15.59 -11.52 -15.01
N THR A 169 -15.26 -11.90 -13.78
CA THR A 169 -13.94 -12.47 -13.44
C THR A 169 -13.99 -13.82 -12.74
N ALA A 170 -15.17 -14.28 -12.34
CA ALA A 170 -15.36 -15.43 -11.46
C ALA A 170 -14.60 -15.34 -10.11
N LEU A 171 -14.16 -14.14 -9.71
CA LEU A 171 -13.55 -13.86 -8.40
C LEU A 171 -14.59 -13.30 -7.44
N ALA A 172 -14.40 -13.53 -6.14
CA ALA A 172 -15.23 -12.95 -5.09
C ALA A 172 -14.51 -11.75 -4.46
N CYS A 173 -15.27 -10.74 -4.07
CA CYS A 173 -14.76 -9.61 -3.30
C CYS A 173 -15.66 -9.35 -2.09
N SER A 174 -15.07 -8.69 -1.10
CA SER A 174 -15.78 -8.07 0.01
C SER A 174 -15.81 -6.57 -0.20
N VAL A 175 -16.96 -5.94 0.08
CA VAL A 175 -17.16 -4.50 -0.15
C VAL A 175 -17.44 -3.79 1.17
N GLY A 176 -16.58 -2.85 1.53
CA GLY A 176 -16.81 -1.94 2.63
C GLY A 176 -17.45 -0.65 2.16
N ILE A 177 -18.48 -0.19 2.86
CA ILE A 177 -19.13 1.11 2.63
C ILE A 177 -18.70 2.04 3.76
N GLY A 178 -18.24 3.25 3.42
CA GLY A 178 -17.97 4.29 4.39
C GLY A 178 -18.13 5.69 3.79
N ASP A 179 -17.99 6.70 4.63
CA ASP A 179 -18.01 8.12 4.26
C ASP A 179 -16.61 8.70 4.00
N ASN A 180 -15.56 7.88 4.19
CA ASN A 180 -14.17 8.15 3.83
C ASN A 180 -13.40 6.84 3.59
N LYS A 181 -12.15 6.94 3.10
CA LYS A 181 -11.32 5.77 2.79
C LYS A 181 -11.01 4.90 4.00
N LEU A 182 -10.64 5.50 5.13
CA LEU A 182 -10.36 4.75 6.36
C LEU A 182 -11.53 3.85 6.76
N ARG A 183 -12.75 4.41 6.86
CA ARG A 183 -13.92 3.64 7.28
C ARG A 183 -14.31 2.60 6.23
N ALA A 184 -14.28 2.93 4.95
CA ALA A 184 -14.55 1.98 3.87
C ALA A 184 -13.55 0.81 3.89
N LYS A 185 -12.25 1.10 4.04
CA LYS A 185 -11.19 0.08 4.10
C LYS A 185 -11.42 -0.87 5.28
N LEU A 186 -11.66 -0.32 6.47
CA LEU A 186 -11.93 -1.12 7.66
C LEU A 186 -13.22 -1.92 7.53
N ALA A 187 -14.29 -1.34 6.98
CA ALA A 187 -15.54 -2.01 6.70
C ALA A 187 -15.36 -3.24 5.80
N SER A 188 -14.55 -3.15 4.74
CA SER A 188 -14.31 -4.30 3.86
C SER A 188 -13.64 -5.46 4.60
N GLY A 189 -12.77 -5.17 5.59
CA GLY A 189 -12.17 -6.18 6.45
C GLY A 189 -13.20 -6.87 7.35
N LEU A 190 -14.20 -6.13 7.84
CA LEU A 190 -15.32 -6.65 8.63
C LEU A 190 -16.32 -7.43 7.79
N ALA A 191 -16.42 -7.11 6.50
CA ALA A 191 -17.29 -7.76 5.54
C ALA A 191 -16.77 -9.13 5.08
N LYS A 192 -15.48 -9.44 5.28
CA LYS A 192 -14.88 -10.68 4.76
C LYS A 192 -15.44 -11.95 5.42
N PRO A 193 -15.62 -13.04 4.64
CA PRO A 193 -15.52 -13.15 3.18
C PRO A 193 -16.85 -12.87 2.46
N ALA A 194 -16.76 -12.42 1.20
CA ALA A 194 -17.85 -12.20 0.26
C ALA A 194 -19.05 -11.44 0.84
N GLY A 195 -18.79 -10.53 1.78
CA GLY A 195 -19.82 -9.74 2.43
C GLY A 195 -19.82 -8.28 2.02
N VAL A 196 -20.80 -7.57 2.56
CA VAL A 196 -20.93 -6.12 2.53
C VAL A 196 -21.09 -5.63 3.95
N PHE A 197 -20.35 -4.59 4.34
CA PHE A 197 -20.47 -3.97 5.66
C PHE A 197 -20.40 -2.45 5.53
N ARG A 198 -21.24 -1.73 6.29
CA ARG A 198 -21.23 -0.27 6.36
C ARG A 198 -20.62 0.18 7.68
N LEU A 199 -19.58 1.00 7.61
CA LEU A 199 -18.95 1.65 8.75
C LEU A 199 -18.95 3.17 8.50
N ASP A 200 -19.66 3.91 9.34
CA ASP A 200 -19.75 5.36 9.24
C ASP A 200 -19.72 5.99 10.64
N VAL A 201 -19.95 7.30 10.71
CA VAL A 201 -19.91 8.03 11.99
C VAL A 201 -20.92 7.50 13.02
N SER A 202 -22.04 6.91 12.58
CA SER A 202 -23.12 6.47 13.46
C SER A 202 -22.77 5.21 14.25
N ASN A 203 -21.97 4.31 13.68
CA ASN A 203 -21.57 3.04 14.30
C ASN A 203 -20.06 2.92 14.60
N TRP A 204 -19.25 3.91 14.22
CA TRP A 204 -17.79 3.88 14.41
C TRP A 204 -17.37 3.52 15.84
N VAL A 205 -17.90 4.23 16.83
CA VAL A 205 -17.50 4.04 18.23
C VAL A 205 -17.89 2.65 18.73
N GLU A 206 -19.12 2.21 18.45
CA GLU A 206 -19.61 0.88 18.81
C GLU A 206 -18.73 -0.23 18.22
N VAL A 207 -18.35 -0.09 16.95
CA VAL A 207 -17.59 -1.13 16.24
C VAL A 207 -16.11 -1.11 16.59
N MET A 208 -15.52 0.07 16.83
CA MET A 208 -14.07 0.24 16.87
C MET A 208 -13.49 0.50 18.25
N ALA A 209 -14.22 1.06 19.21
CA ALA A 209 -13.63 1.58 20.46
C ALA A 209 -12.79 0.53 21.23
N ASP A 210 -13.28 -0.71 21.33
CA ASP A 210 -12.61 -1.77 22.09
C ASP A 210 -11.54 -2.53 21.29
N ARG A 211 -11.36 -2.19 20.01
CA ARG A 211 -10.35 -2.85 19.17
C ARG A 211 -8.96 -2.36 19.53
N PRO A 212 -7.92 -3.21 19.33
CA PRO A 212 -6.55 -2.77 19.53
C PRO A 212 -6.19 -1.67 18.53
N THR A 213 -5.24 -0.81 18.91
CA THR A 213 -4.82 0.33 18.06
C THR A 213 -4.30 -0.09 16.68
N ASP A 214 -3.71 -1.28 16.52
CA ASP A 214 -3.27 -1.82 15.22
C ASP A 214 -4.41 -2.36 14.35
N ALA A 215 -5.67 -2.31 14.83
CA ALA A 215 -6.83 -2.50 13.98
C ALA A 215 -7.10 -1.30 13.06
N LEU A 216 -6.55 -0.11 13.37
CA LEU A 216 -6.67 1.07 12.53
C LEU A 216 -5.75 0.97 11.32
N TRP A 217 -6.29 1.22 10.12
CA TRP A 217 -5.48 1.35 8.91
C TRP A 217 -4.56 2.56 9.05
N GLY A 218 -3.25 2.34 8.86
CA GLY A 218 -2.20 3.32 9.11
C GLY A 218 -1.45 3.15 10.44
N VAL A 219 -1.96 2.34 11.38
CA VAL A 219 -1.28 2.05 12.66
C VAL A 219 -0.63 0.67 12.62
N GLY A 220 0.69 0.63 12.41
CA GLY A 220 1.44 -0.63 12.44
C GLY A 220 1.80 -1.11 13.84
N ALA A 221 2.14 -2.41 13.96
CA ALA A 221 2.48 -3.07 15.24
C ALA A 221 3.56 -2.35 16.08
N LYS A 222 4.50 -1.62 15.46
CA LYS A 222 5.49 -0.81 16.19
C LYS A 222 4.86 0.39 16.88
N THR A 223 3.98 1.10 16.17
CA THR A 223 3.24 2.25 16.70
C THR A 223 2.29 1.79 17.79
N ALA A 224 1.52 0.73 17.55
CA ALA A 224 0.64 0.13 18.55
C ALA A 224 1.38 -0.31 19.81
N LYS A 225 2.55 -0.97 19.67
CA LYS A 225 3.40 -1.30 20.82
C LYS A 225 3.86 -0.05 21.58
N LYS A 226 4.21 1.02 20.88
CA LYS A 226 4.63 2.28 21.49
C LYS A 226 3.47 2.94 22.26
N LEU A 227 2.27 2.95 21.69
CA LEU A 227 1.05 3.40 22.37
C LEU A 227 0.75 2.55 23.61
N ALA A 228 0.86 1.23 23.51
CA ALA A 228 0.62 0.31 24.62
C ALA A 228 1.58 0.55 25.81
N THR A 229 2.85 0.93 25.56
CA THR A 229 3.78 1.32 26.64
C THR A 229 3.36 2.57 27.41
N ARG A 230 2.36 3.30 26.91
CA ARG A 230 1.76 4.47 27.56
C ARG A 230 0.35 4.20 28.08
N GLY A 231 -0.06 2.93 28.14
CA GLY A 231 -1.40 2.55 28.58
C GLY A 231 -2.49 2.81 27.56
N ILE A 232 -2.14 3.03 26.28
CA ILE A 232 -3.08 3.20 25.17
C ILE A 232 -3.06 1.92 24.34
N ALA A 233 -3.94 0.99 24.66
CA ALA A 233 -4.09 -0.30 24.00
C ALA A 233 -5.22 -0.30 22.97
N THR A 234 -6.30 0.46 23.21
CA THR A 234 -7.51 0.45 22.39
C THR A 234 -7.70 1.71 21.54
N VAL A 235 -8.54 1.62 20.51
CA VAL A 235 -8.93 2.77 19.68
C VAL A 235 -9.65 3.83 20.52
N GLY A 236 -10.52 3.41 21.45
CA GLY A 236 -11.25 4.33 22.34
C GLY A 236 -10.31 5.11 23.27
N GLU A 237 -9.31 4.43 23.83
CA GLU A 237 -8.26 5.08 24.64
C GLU A 237 -7.44 6.07 23.80
N LEU A 238 -7.11 5.71 22.55
CA LEU A 238 -6.39 6.59 21.64
C LEU A 238 -7.21 7.83 21.28
N ALA A 239 -8.51 7.66 21.04
CA ALA A 239 -9.44 8.75 20.75
C ALA A 239 -9.62 9.69 21.95
N ALA A 240 -9.58 9.17 23.18
CA ALA A 240 -9.67 9.97 24.40
C ALA A 240 -8.37 10.70 24.77
N THR A 241 -7.25 10.40 24.09
CA THR A 241 -5.94 10.99 24.41
C THR A 241 -5.83 12.42 23.84
N PRO A 242 -5.41 13.42 24.64
CA PRO A 242 -5.17 14.77 24.13
C PRO A 242 -4.14 14.78 23.01
N MET A 243 -4.44 15.48 21.90
CA MET A 243 -3.54 15.56 20.74
C MET A 243 -2.15 16.10 21.09
N ALA A 244 -2.06 17.02 22.06
CA ALA A 244 -0.80 17.61 22.53
C ALA A 244 0.13 16.56 23.18
N ASP A 245 -0.43 15.59 23.89
CA ASP A 245 0.33 14.54 24.56
C ASP A 245 0.98 13.59 23.54
N LEU A 246 0.23 13.23 22.48
CA LEU A 246 0.79 12.43 21.39
C LEU A 246 1.77 13.23 20.52
N ALA A 247 1.56 14.54 20.36
CA ALA A 247 2.48 15.40 19.61
C ALA A 247 3.90 15.41 20.22
N GLY A 248 4.02 15.38 21.55
CA GLY A 248 5.31 15.32 22.24
C GLY A 248 6.10 14.03 21.95
N GLU A 249 5.40 12.91 21.70
CA GLU A 249 6.03 11.58 21.58
C GLU A 249 6.19 11.11 20.13
N PHE A 250 5.21 11.43 19.28
CA PHE A 250 5.17 11.01 17.87
C PHE A 250 5.53 12.15 16.91
N GLY A 251 5.69 13.36 17.44
CA GLY A 251 5.91 14.58 16.66
C GLY A 251 4.62 15.31 16.34
N PRO A 252 4.72 16.59 15.95
CA PRO A 252 3.59 17.52 15.86
C PRO A 252 2.55 17.14 14.80
N ASN A 253 2.91 16.28 13.84
CA ASN A 253 2.00 15.85 12.77
C ASN A 253 1.42 14.46 13.05
N ILE A 254 2.27 13.49 13.41
CA ILE A 254 1.84 12.09 13.58
C ILE A 254 0.97 11.95 14.83
N GLY A 255 1.29 12.64 15.92
CA GLY A 255 0.52 12.56 17.16
C GLY A 255 -0.95 12.93 16.96
N PRO A 256 -1.26 14.16 16.49
CA PRO A 256 -2.64 14.57 16.20
C PRO A 256 -3.32 13.69 15.13
N TRP A 257 -2.57 13.25 14.11
CA TRP A 257 -3.10 12.34 13.09
C TRP A 257 -3.55 10.99 13.66
N LEU A 258 -2.83 10.42 14.63
CA LEU A 258 -3.25 9.18 15.30
C LEU A 258 -4.59 9.35 16.05
N VAL A 259 -4.80 10.49 16.71
CA VAL A 259 -6.08 10.80 17.36
C VAL A 259 -7.19 10.95 16.32
N ALA A 260 -6.92 11.63 15.21
CA ALA A 260 -7.88 11.77 14.11
C ALA A 260 -8.30 10.42 13.54
N LEU A 261 -7.34 9.51 13.29
CA LEU A 261 -7.63 8.14 12.87
C LEU A 261 -8.51 7.39 13.89
N ALA A 262 -8.27 7.58 15.19
CA ALA A 262 -9.04 6.92 16.24
C ALA A 262 -10.51 7.37 16.30
N HIS A 263 -10.79 8.59 15.85
CA HIS A 263 -12.16 9.09 15.62
C HIS A 263 -12.73 8.70 14.24
N GLY A 264 -11.99 7.93 13.45
CA GLY A 264 -12.41 7.48 12.12
C GLY A 264 -12.35 8.57 11.06
N TYR A 265 -11.56 9.63 11.29
CA TYR A 265 -11.39 10.71 10.32
C TYR A 265 -10.29 10.40 9.32
N ASP A 266 -10.61 10.58 8.05
CA ASP A 266 -9.68 10.59 6.93
C ASP A 266 -10.18 11.60 5.90
N SER A 267 -9.34 12.56 5.55
CA SER A 267 -9.66 13.62 4.59
C SER A 267 -9.05 13.38 3.20
N THR A 268 -8.42 12.22 2.98
CA THR A 268 -7.80 11.90 1.69
C THR A 268 -8.88 11.65 0.63
N PRO A 269 -8.83 12.35 -0.53
CA PRO A 269 -9.83 12.18 -1.57
C PRO A 269 -9.63 10.85 -2.30
N VAL A 270 -10.71 10.25 -2.79
CA VAL A 270 -10.64 9.20 -3.82
C VAL A 270 -10.38 9.87 -5.17
N THR A 271 -9.32 9.45 -5.86
CA THR A 271 -8.86 10.04 -7.12
C THR A 271 -8.63 8.98 -8.19
N ASP A 272 -8.96 9.28 -9.44
CA ASP A 272 -8.62 8.48 -10.61
C ASP A 272 -7.27 8.88 -11.23
N GLU A 273 -6.57 9.85 -10.62
CA GLU A 273 -5.23 10.23 -11.03
C GLU A 273 -4.27 9.03 -10.98
N PRO A 274 -3.54 8.74 -12.07
CA PRO A 274 -2.56 7.66 -12.07
C PRO A 274 -1.51 7.86 -10.97
N TYR A 275 -1.27 6.81 -10.19
CA TYR A 275 -0.20 6.82 -9.20
C TYR A 275 1.16 7.03 -9.89
N GLN A 276 1.85 8.10 -9.50
CA GLN A 276 3.24 8.33 -9.91
C GLN A 276 4.18 7.78 -8.85
N ALA A 277 4.96 6.77 -9.22
CA ALA A 277 5.95 6.18 -8.33
C ALA A 277 6.95 7.25 -7.88
N ARG A 278 7.11 7.39 -6.55
CA ARG A 278 8.10 8.31 -5.97
C ARG A 278 9.47 7.67 -5.82
N SER A 279 9.54 6.35 -5.91
CA SER A 279 10.77 5.58 -5.83
C SER A 279 10.60 4.19 -6.45
N HIS A 280 11.71 3.66 -6.97
CA HIS A 280 11.82 2.27 -7.41
C HIS A 280 12.84 1.56 -6.53
N GLY A 281 12.53 0.34 -6.13
CA GLY A 281 13.39 -0.48 -5.27
C GLY A 281 13.38 -1.93 -5.72
N ARG A 282 14.57 -2.54 -5.75
CA ARG A 282 14.72 -3.98 -5.99
C ARG A 282 15.49 -4.60 -4.84
N GLU A 283 14.90 -5.64 -4.27
CA GLU A 283 15.51 -6.45 -3.23
C GLU A 283 15.42 -7.93 -3.58
N VAL A 284 16.43 -8.69 -3.14
CA VAL A 284 16.46 -10.16 -3.27
C VAL A 284 16.95 -10.74 -1.96
N THR A 285 16.21 -11.72 -1.45
CA THR A 285 16.68 -12.59 -0.37
C THR A 285 17.24 -13.87 -1.00
N PHE A 286 18.53 -14.10 -0.86
CA PHE A 286 19.19 -15.27 -1.42
C PHE A 286 18.89 -16.55 -0.61
N GLN A 287 18.78 -17.69 -1.31
CA GLN A 287 18.58 -19.01 -0.69
C GLN A 287 19.77 -19.43 0.19
N ARG A 288 20.97 -19.04 -0.22
CA ARG A 288 22.23 -19.22 0.52
C ARG A 288 22.87 -17.86 0.73
N ASP A 289 23.48 -17.66 1.89
CA ASP A 289 24.14 -16.39 2.20
C ASP A 289 25.35 -16.21 1.28
N LEU A 290 25.56 -14.98 0.81
CA LEU A 290 26.72 -14.63 0.00
C LEU A 290 27.88 -14.26 0.92
N HIS A 291 29.00 -14.98 0.80
CA HIS A 291 30.21 -14.74 1.58
C HIS A 291 31.33 -14.09 0.75
N ASP A 292 31.26 -14.19 -0.57
CA ASP A 292 32.23 -13.60 -1.48
C ASP A 292 31.85 -12.16 -1.84
N VAL A 293 32.80 -11.24 -1.66
CA VAL A 293 32.60 -9.82 -1.97
C VAL A 293 32.43 -9.60 -3.47
N ALA A 294 33.04 -10.41 -4.33
CA ALA A 294 32.84 -10.30 -5.77
C ALA A 294 31.40 -10.69 -6.15
N ALA A 295 30.87 -11.78 -5.61
CA ALA A 295 29.46 -12.16 -5.76
C ALA A 295 28.49 -11.08 -5.26
N VAL A 296 28.74 -10.50 -4.07
CA VAL A 296 27.91 -9.38 -3.55
C VAL A 296 27.95 -8.17 -4.48
N ARG A 297 29.14 -7.80 -4.99
CA ARG A 297 29.27 -6.69 -5.95
C ARG A 297 28.51 -6.96 -7.24
N ALA A 298 28.55 -8.19 -7.75
CA ALA A 298 27.82 -8.58 -8.95
C ALA A 298 26.30 -8.42 -8.76
N GLU A 299 25.76 -8.85 -7.62
CA GLU A 299 24.33 -8.72 -7.31
C GLU A 299 23.89 -7.27 -7.10
N ILE A 300 24.70 -6.45 -6.41
CA ILE A 300 24.43 -5.01 -6.31
C ILE A 300 24.38 -4.40 -7.71
N ALA A 301 25.37 -4.66 -8.56
CA ALA A 301 25.41 -4.12 -9.91
C ALA A 301 24.19 -4.58 -10.75
N ARG A 302 23.78 -5.84 -10.61
CA ARG A 302 22.59 -6.37 -11.28
C ARG A 302 21.31 -5.67 -10.83
N LEU A 303 21.09 -5.56 -9.51
CA LEU A 303 19.91 -4.89 -8.95
C LEU A 303 19.88 -3.40 -9.29
N SER A 304 21.03 -2.72 -9.25
CA SER A 304 21.15 -1.32 -9.64
C SER A 304 20.79 -1.09 -11.11
N ARG A 305 21.19 -1.99 -12.01
CA ARG A 305 20.77 -1.92 -13.43
C ARG A 305 19.26 -2.09 -13.57
N THR A 306 18.66 -3.08 -12.91
CA THR A 306 17.21 -3.27 -12.95
C THR A 306 16.46 -2.03 -12.43
N VAL A 307 16.91 -1.41 -11.34
CA VAL A 307 16.29 -0.16 -10.85
C VAL A 307 16.44 0.97 -11.86
N ALA A 308 17.60 1.07 -12.54
CA ALA A 308 17.81 2.08 -13.57
C ALA A 308 16.89 1.85 -14.79
N ASP A 309 16.70 0.60 -15.20
CA ASP A 309 15.79 0.23 -16.28
C ASP A 309 14.33 0.55 -15.90
N ASP A 310 13.92 0.26 -14.67
CA ASP A 310 12.58 0.61 -14.16
C ASP A 310 12.34 2.13 -14.18
N LEU A 311 13.32 2.91 -13.70
CA LEU A 311 13.24 4.38 -13.70
C LEU A 311 13.15 4.94 -15.13
N ALA A 312 13.95 4.42 -16.05
CA ALA A 312 13.93 4.86 -17.45
C ALA A 312 12.59 4.54 -18.15
N ALA A 313 11.93 3.45 -17.75
CA ALA A 313 10.60 3.10 -18.25
C ALA A 313 9.51 4.06 -17.73
N ASP A 314 9.60 4.48 -16.46
CA ASP A 314 8.61 5.37 -15.82
C ASP A 314 8.76 6.85 -16.23
N ASP A 315 9.98 7.36 -16.44
CA ASP A 315 10.22 8.78 -16.76
C ASP A 315 9.67 9.20 -18.15
N GLY A 316 9.37 8.24 -19.03
CA GLY A 316 8.96 8.50 -20.41
C GLY A 316 10.00 9.33 -21.19
N PRO A 317 9.67 9.84 -22.40
CA PRO A 317 10.58 10.66 -23.20
C PRO A 317 10.67 12.14 -22.75
N GLY A 318 10.67 12.40 -21.43
CA GLY A 318 10.73 13.75 -20.84
C GLY A 318 12.04 14.02 -20.09
N PRO A 319 12.36 15.29 -19.77
CA PRO A 319 13.52 15.60 -18.93
C PRO A 319 13.33 15.02 -17.52
N PRO A 320 14.40 14.48 -16.90
CA PRO A 320 14.33 13.83 -15.59
C PRO A 320 13.81 14.83 -14.53
N ARG A 321 12.83 14.38 -13.74
CA ARG A 321 12.16 15.23 -12.75
C ARG A 321 12.89 15.16 -11.40
N GLY A 322 13.71 16.17 -11.12
CA GLY A 322 14.28 16.40 -9.79
C GLY A 322 15.56 15.60 -9.48
N GLY A 323 16.10 15.81 -8.27
CA GLY A 323 17.34 15.14 -7.84
C GLY A 323 17.09 13.69 -7.44
N HIS A 324 17.79 12.75 -8.08
CA HIS A 324 17.72 11.33 -7.73
C HIS A 324 18.63 11.02 -6.53
N GLY A 325 18.07 10.37 -5.51
CA GLY A 325 18.83 9.78 -4.40
C GLY A 325 18.90 8.27 -4.53
N ALA A 326 20.08 7.68 -4.32
CA ALA A 326 20.26 6.23 -4.32
C ALA A 326 20.46 5.70 -2.89
N GLY A 327 19.76 4.63 -2.54
CA GLY A 327 19.90 3.93 -1.27
C GLY A 327 20.28 2.46 -1.48
N LEU A 328 21.24 1.96 -0.69
CA LEU A 328 21.59 0.54 -0.65
C LEU A 328 21.25 -0.03 0.72
N ALA A 329 20.47 -1.12 0.75
CA ALA A 329 20.18 -1.86 1.97
C ALA A 329 20.83 -3.26 1.88
N VAL A 330 21.64 -3.60 2.88
CA VAL A 330 22.23 -4.94 3.03
C VAL A 330 21.76 -5.53 4.35
N ARG A 331 21.19 -6.74 4.30
CA ARG A 331 20.78 -7.48 5.49
C ARG A 331 21.77 -8.61 5.75
N HIS A 332 22.41 -8.59 6.92
CA HIS A 332 23.33 -9.64 7.35
C HIS A 332 22.57 -10.71 8.15
N PRO A 333 22.93 -12.02 8.03
CA PRO A 333 22.26 -13.11 8.76
C PRO A 333 22.23 -12.93 10.29
N HIS A 334 23.22 -12.21 10.81
CA HIS A 334 23.39 -11.93 12.25
C HIS A 334 23.20 -10.45 12.61
N ALA A 335 22.57 -9.65 11.75
CA ALA A 335 22.28 -8.25 12.09
C ALA A 335 21.25 -8.20 13.24
N ARG A 336 21.73 -8.14 14.49
CA ARG A 336 20.95 -7.57 15.59
C ARG A 336 20.70 -6.11 15.23
N ARG A 337 19.46 -5.64 15.40
CA ARG A 337 19.16 -4.19 15.36
C ARG A 337 20.17 -3.50 16.27
N LEU A 338 21.06 -2.69 15.70
CA LEU A 338 21.77 -1.70 16.49
C LEU A 338 20.71 -0.83 17.17
N PRO A 339 20.81 -0.55 18.48
CA PRO A 339 19.83 0.26 19.17
C PRO A 339 19.68 1.61 18.44
N ALA A 340 18.43 2.02 18.22
CA ALA A 340 18.12 3.28 17.57
C ALA A 340 18.59 4.44 18.45
N GLY A 341 19.74 5.02 18.11
CA GLY A 341 20.36 6.11 18.86
C GLY A 341 21.74 6.56 18.35
N ALA A 342 22.17 6.14 17.16
CA ALA A 342 23.38 6.67 16.55
C ALA A 342 23.01 7.79 15.58
N ASP A 343 23.09 9.03 16.06
CA ASP A 343 23.13 10.24 15.24
C ASP A 343 24.28 10.14 14.22
N PRO A 344 24.03 10.26 12.89
CA PRO A 344 25.09 10.20 11.88
C PRO A 344 26.09 11.37 11.95
N ARG A 345 25.90 12.37 12.83
CA ARG A 345 26.70 13.60 12.84
C ARG A 345 27.61 13.79 14.06
N ARG A 346 27.92 12.77 14.85
CA ARG A 346 28.99 12.86 15.87
C ARG A 346 29.76 11.55 16.01
N GLY A 347 30.99 11.55 15.50
CA GLY A 347 31.89 10.40 15.63
C GLY A 347 33.31 10.67 15.17
N GLY A 348 33.87 11.85 15.48
CA GLY A 348 35.31 12.06 15.39
C GLY A 348 35.99 11.33 16.55
N HIS A 349 36.45 10.10 16.31
CA HIS A 349 37.42 9.46 17.19
C HIS A 349 38.53 8.80 16.40
N ARG A 350 39.73 9.34 16.61
CA ARG A 350 41.02 8.81 16.19
C ARG A 350 41.25 7.45 16.87
N GLY A 351 41.13 6.37 16.10
CA GLY A 351 41.65 5.05 16.47
C GLY A 351 42.79 4.70 15.52
N ARG A 352 44.04 4.76 16.00
CA ARG A 352 45.22 4.31 15.28
C ARG A 352 45.17 2.78 15.12
N CYS A 353 45.45 2.27 13.92
CA CYS A 353 46.17 1.02 13.75
C CYS A 353 47.18 1.15 12.59
N PRO A 354 48.33 0.45 12.66
CA PRO A 354 49.57 0.92 12.07
C PRO A 354 49.99 0.03 10.92
N HIS A 355 49.76 0.42 9.67
CA HIS A 355 50.61 -0.01 8.57
C HIS A 355 50.71 1.11 7.53
N ARG A 356 51.93 1.65 7.42
CA ARG A 356 52.35 2.60 6.40
C ARG A 356 52.29 1.94 5.02
N ALA A 357 51.63 2.58 4.06
CA ALA A 357 52.10 2.67 2.69
C ALA A 357 51.89 4.11 2.22
N ARG A 358 52.95 4.75 1.73
CA ARG A 358 53.01 6.16 1.34
C ARG A 358 52.16 6.45 0.09
N PRO A 359 51.63 7.68 -0.07
CA PRO A 359 51.03 8.13 -1.33
C PRO A 359 52.13 8.54 -2.31
N LEU A 360 51.98 8.19 -3.59
CA LEU A 360 52.72 8.80 -4.69
C LEU A 360 51.91 9.98 -5.24
N SER A 361 52.44 11.17 -5.01
CA SER A 361 52.07 12.42 -5.69
C SER A 361 52.77 12.50 -7.04
N ALA A 362 52.04 12.85 -8.09
CA ALA A 362 52.58 13.49 -9.29
C ALA A 362 51.48 14.32 -9.98
N GLY A 363 51.51 15.64 -9.78
CA GLY A 363 51.29 16.60 -10.88
C GLY A 363 52.66 17.19 -11.25
N PRO A 364 52.78 18.28 -12.06
CA PRO A 364 51.80 19.12 -12.78
C PRO A 364 52.29 19.32 -14.25
N PRO A 365 52.18 20.46 -15.00
CA PRO A 365 51.43 21.75 -14.88
C PRO A 365 50.61 22.07 -16.17
N GLY A 366 49.84 23.15 -16.38
CA GLY A 366 49.57 24.44 -15.76
C GLY A 366 49.07 25.37 -16.88
N ALA A 367 48.20 26.35 -16.60
CA ALA A 367 48.02 27.58 -17.39
C ALA A 367 47.10 28.55 -16.65
N ALA A 368 47.39 29.84 -16.80
CA ALA A 368 46.98 30.95 -15.96
C ALA A 368 45.96 31.88 -16.65
N GLY A 369 45.37 32.78 -15.85
CA GLY A 369 44.60 33.96 -16.27
C GLY A 369 43.31 34.08 -15.47
N GLY A 370 43.00 35.12 -14.70
CA GLY A 370 43.56 36.46 -14.58
C GLY A 370 42.42 37.49 -14.60
N GLY A 371 42.23 38.22 -13.50
CA GLY A 371 41.48 39.49 -13.42
C GLY A 371 40.02 39.40 -12.94
N ALA A 372 39.40 40.39 -12.30
CA ALA A 372 39.75 41.40 -11.29
C ALA A 372 38.52 42.34 -11.14
N ARG A 373 38.21 42.73 -9.88
CA ARG A 373 37.53 43.96 -9.42
C ARG A 373 36.00 44.14 -9.61
N GLY A 374 35.38 44.63 -8.53
CA GLY A 374 34.04 45.23 -8.48
C GLY A 374 33.58 45.44 -7.03
N ASP A 375 33.97 46.59 -6.46
CA ASP A 375 33.70 47.05 -5.09
C ASP A 375 32.38 47.85 -4.98
N ARG A 376 31.69 47.68 -3.82
CA ARG A 376 30.91 48.69 -3.05
C ARG A 376 29.47 49.09 -3.50
N PRO A 377 28.62 49.69 -2.62
CA PRO A 377 27.83 49.01 -1.56
C PRO A 377 26.38 49.58 -1.46
N LEU A 378 25.56 49.14 -0.47
CA LEU A 378 24.77 50.00 0.46
C LEU A 378 23.65 49.26 1.24
N ARG A 379 23.54 49.64 2.53
CA ARG A 379 22.46 49.50 3.55
C ARG A 379 22.17 48.07 4.06
N GLY A 380 22.18 47.75 5.36
CA GLY A 380 22.12 48.56 6.57
C GLY A 380 20.78 48.37 7.29
N SER A 381 20.68 47.39 8.20
CA SER A 381 19.84 47.46 9.40
C SER A 381 20.40 46.54 10.49
N GLU A 382 20.40 47.08 11.70
CA GLU A 382 21.18 46.70 12.88
C GLU A 382 20.53 45.59 13.70
N VAL A 383 21.36 44.69 14.27
CA VAL A 383 21.07 44.03 15.55
C VAL A 383 22.39 43.92 16.33
N SER A 384 22.47 44.59 17.48
CA SER A 384 23.61 44.54 18.41
C SER A 384 23.65 43.24 19.22
N PRO A 385 24.83 42.68 19.52
CA PRO A 385 25.01 41.53 20.41
C PRO A 385 25.44 41.94 21.83
N GLY A 386 25.10 41.10 22.81
CA GLY A 386 25.56 41.17 24.20
C GLY A 386 25.65 39.76 24.83
N PRO A 387 26.45 39.57 25.89
CA PRO A 387 27.62 38.67 25.84
C PRO A 387 27.50 37.39 26.72
N PRO A 388 28.51 36.50 26.76
CA PRO A 388 28.39 35.09 27.12
C PRO A 388 28.77 34.77 28.57
N CYS A 389 28.29 33.64 29.09
CA CYS A 389 28.89 33.00 30.28
C CYS A 389 29.31 31.55 29.98
N GLN A 390 30.53 31.26 30.42
CA GLN A 390 31.28 30.02 30.29
C GLN A 390 31.33 29.24 31.64
N PRO A 391 31.89 28.01 31.69
CA PRO A 391 31.47 26.92 32.57
C PRO A 391 32.34 26.73 33.84
N GLY A 392 31.86 25.91 34.78
CA GLY A 392 32.62 25.47 35.95
C GLY A 392 32.16 24.10 36.47
N CYS A 393 33.09 23.15 36.54
CA CYS A 393 32.95 21.79 37.04
C CYS A 393 33.46 21.75 38.49
N THR A 394 32.77 21.08 39.42
CA THR A 394 33.37 20.53 40.64
C THR A 394 32.59 19.31 41.12
N SER A 395 33.30 18.46 41.86
CA SER A 395 33.03 17.05 42.13
C SER A 395 32.77 16.81 43.63
N ALA A 396 31.99 15.77 43.98
CA ALA A 396 32.08 14.93 45.20
C ALA A 396 30.77 14.11 45.32
N ARG A 397 30.77 12.78 45.13
CA ARG A 397 30.93 11.71 46.14
C ARG A 397 29.86 11.66 47.24
N ASN A 398 29.14 10.52 47.22
CA ASN A 398 28.86 9.59 48.32
C ASN A 398 27.60 9.74 49.22
N LEU A 399 26.96 8.56 49.38
CA LEU A 399 26.13 8.06 50.49
C LEU A 399 24.70 8.64 50.53
N SER A 400 23.63 7.90 50.80
CA SER A 400 23.44 6.55 51.34
C SER A 400 21.95 6.19 51.24
N CYS A 401 21.66 4.91 50.98
CA CYS A 401 20.39 4.28 51.30
C CYS A 401 20.12 4.36 52.82
N PRO A 402 18.84 4.33 53.24
CA PRO A 402 18.49 3.36 54.27
C PRO A 402 17.31 2.49 53.82
N ARG A 403 17.57 1.18 53.78
CA ARG A 403 16.57 0.15 54.05
C ARG A 403 16.22 0.19 55.54
N THR A 404 15.00 -0.23 55.87
CA THR A 404 14.57 -1.20 56.92
C THR A 404 13.19 -0.81 57.49
N PRO A 405 12.45 -1.70 58.18
CA PRO A 405 12.17 -3.11 57.82
C PRO A 405 10.71 -3.55 58.08
N SER A 406 10.43 -4.79 57.64
CA SER A 406 9.59 -5.85 58.26
C SER A 406 8.11 -5.60 58.57
N SER A 407 7.22 -6.38 57.94
CA SER A 407 6.74 -7.67 58.48
C SER A 407 6.46 -8.62 57.33
#